data_AF-A0AA40T5C8-F1
#
_entry.id   AF-A0AA40T5C8-F1
#
_cell.length_a   1.000
_cell.length_b   1.000
_cell.length_c   1.000
_cell.angle_alpha   90.00
_cell.angle_beta   90.00
_cell.angle_gamma   90.00
#
_symmetry.space_group_name_H-M   'P 1'
#
loop_
_entity.id
_entity.type
_entity.pdbx_description
1 polymer ?
#
loop_
_entity_poly.entity_id
_entity_poly.type
_entity_poly.pdbx_seq_one_letter_code
_entity_poly.pdbx_strand_id
1 'polypeptide(L)' 'MSQIKVDEVICIKGSVLMVFYTPGQCWQFRIISRTGGIFGEQKIYYSADTAFETGLEWLRDER' A
#
# COMPACT_ATOMS: atom_id res chain seq x y z
N MET A 1 9.24 16.52 -13.82
CA MET A 1 9.80 15.80 -12.66
C MET A 1 8.75 14.83 -12.16
N SER A 2 9.05 13.54 -12.17
CA SER A 2 8.15 12.49 -11.72
C SER A 2 8.25 12.39 -10.20
N GLN A 3 7.40 13.10 -9.45
CA GLN A 3 7.47 13.10 -7.99
C GLN A 3 6.67 11.92 -7.42
N ILE A 4 7.34 11.08 -6.65
CA ILE A 4 6.69 10.06 -5.81
C ILE A 4 6.05 10.79 -4.63
N LYS A 5 4.81 10.44 -4.28
CA LYS A 5 4.11 10.96 -3.09
C LYS A 5 3.75 9.78 -2.18
N VAL A 6 4.09 9.86 -0.90
CA VAL A 6 3.51 8.97 0.12
C VAL A 6 2.30 9.68 0.69
N ASP A 7 1.17 8.98 0.77
CA ASP A 7 -0.08 9.54 1.28
C ASP A 7 -0.36 9.04 2.70
N GLU A 8 -0.23 7.74 2.91
CA GLU A 8 -0.48 7.13 4.22
C GLU A 8 0.52 6.01 4.55
N VAL A 9 0.90 5.94 5.82
CA VAL A 9 1.69 4.86 6.39
C VAL A 9 1.08 4.50 7.74
N ILE A 10 0.61 3.26 7.89
CA ILE A 10 0.05 2.77 9.14
C ILE A 10 0.70 1.46 9.57
N CYS A 11 0.75 1.25 10.88
CA CYS A 11 1.23 0.02 11.49
C CYS A 11 0.07 -0.70 12.17
N ILE A 12 -0.23 -1.92 11.76
CA ILE A 12 -1.28 -2.76 12.34
C ILE A 12 -0.67 -4.09 12.72
N LYS A 13 -0.74 -4.44 14.01
CA LYS A 13 -0.30 -5.74 14.56
C LYS A 13 1.15 -6.13 14.15
N GLY A 14 2.02 -5.14 13.94
CA GLY A 14 3.42 -5.37 13.55
C GLY A 14 3.67 -5.49 12.05
N SER A 15 2.63 -5.39 11.22
CA SER A 15 2.75 -5.20 9.77
C SER A 15 2.58 -3.72 9.43
N VAL A 16 3.17 -3.28 8.33
CA VAL A 16 3.10 -1.90 7.83
C VAL A 16 2.33 -1.89 6.53
N LEU A 17 1.32 -1.02 6.39
CA LEU A 17 0.70 -0.68 5.11
C LEU A 17 1.14 0.72 4.70
N MET A 18 1.64 0.84 3.48
CA MET A 18 2.05 2.09 2.87
C MET A 18 1.25 2.32 1.59
N VAL A 19 0.67 3.51 1.44
CA VAL A 19 -0.02 3.97 0.24
C VAL A 19 0.79 5.11 -0.38
N PHE A 20 1.10 4.96 -1.67
CA PHE A 20 1.94 5.90 -2.38
C PHE A 20 1.53 6.04 -3.85
N TYR A 21 1.86 7.17 -4.43
CA TYR A 21 1.67 7.50 -5.84
C TYR A 21 3.00 7.48 -6.56
N THR A 22 3.05 6.80 -7.71
CA THR A 22 4.15 6.93 -8.66
C THR A 22 3.64 7.41 -10.02
N PRO A 23 4.37 8.32 -10.68
CA PRO A 23 4.05 8.69 -12.05
C PRO A 23 4.19 7.47 -12.98
N GLY A 24 3.10 7.10 -13.65
CA GLY A 24 3.03 5.96 -14.56
C GLY A 24 2.32 4.72 -14.00
N GLN A 25 2.26 4.55 -12.67
CA GLN A 25 1.49 3.45 -12.05
C GLN A 25 0.34 3.93 -11.16
N CYS A 26 0.18 5.25 -11.02
CA CYS A 26 -0.83 5.90 -10.20
C CYS A 26 -0.71 5.52 -8.72
N TRP A 27 -1.83 5.44 -8.00
CA TRP A 27 -1.85 5.04 -6.61
C TRP A 27 -1.59 3.55 -6.47
N GLN A 28 -0.85 3.19 -5.44
CA GLN A 28 -0.38 1.84 -5.15
C GLN A 28 -0.32 1.65 -3.64
N PHE A 29 -0.31 0.39 -3.21
CA PHE A 29 0.00 0.04 -1.84
C PHE A 29 1.09 -1.04 -1.75
N ARG A 30 1.79 -1.05 -0.62
CA ARG A 30 2.70 -2.13 -0.21
C ARG A 30 2.45 -2.47 1.25
N ILE A 31 2.48 -3.76 1.55
CA ILE A 31 2.44 -4.30 2.90
C ILE A 31 3.81 -4.86 3.24
N ILE A 32 4.37 -4.46 4.37
CA ILE A 32 5.55 -5.09 4.96
C ILE A 32 5.05 -5.94 6.13
N SER A 33 5.19 -7.26 6.01
CA SER A 33 4.76 -8.19 7.04
C SER A 33 5.63 -8.11 8.29
N ARG A 34 5.12 -8.66 9.39
CA ARG A 34 5.91 -8.94 10.60
C ARG A 34 7.20 -9.72 10.35
N THR A 35 7.23 -10.57 9.33
CA THR A 35 8.40 -11.39 8.96
C THR A 35 9.33 -10.69 7.98
N GLY A 36 9.03 -9.44 7.59
CA GLY A 36 9.81 -8.67 6.63
C GLY A 36 9.48 -8.97 5.16
N GLY A 37 8.45 -9.78 4.89
CA GLY A 37 7.94 -10.00 3.54
C GLY A 37 7.28 -8.74 2.99
N ILE A 38 7.41 -8.50 1.68
CA ILE A 38 6.81 -7.34 1.02
C ILE A 38 5.76 -7.82 0.03
N PHE A 39 4.53 -7.37 0.23
CA PHE A 39 3.38 -7.72 -0.59
C PHE A 39 2.75 -6.46 -1.21
N GLY A 40 2.01 -6.68 -2.29
CA GLY A 40 1.22 -5.67 -2.95
C GLY A 40 0.99 -6.07 -4.39
N GLU A 41 0.14 -5.33 -5.07
CA GLU A 41 -0.19 -5.60 -6.47
C GLU A 41 0.31 -4.49 -7.41
N GLN A 42 0.31 -4.80 -8.72
CA GLN A 42 0.57 -3.86 -9.81
C GLN A 42 -0.75 -3.45 -10.49
N LYS A 43 -1.82 -3.30 -9.70
CA LYS A 43 -3.10 -2.76 -10.15
C LYS A 43 -3.06 -1.23 -10.07
N ILE A 44 -3.71 -0.58 -11.04
CA ILE A 44 -3.84 0.88 -11.07
C ILE A 44 -5.00 1.27 -10.16
N TYR A 45 -4.72 2.07 -9.13
CA TYR A 45 -5.73 2.74 -8.32
C TYR A 45 -5.81 4.22 -8.74
N TYR A 46 -7.04 4.71 -8.93
CA TYR A 46 -7.28 6.10 -9.32
C TYR A 46 -7.35 7.06 -8.13
N SER A 47 -7.50 6.54 -6.90
CA SER A 47 -7.47 7.31 -5.65
C SER A 47 -6.60 6.63 -4.60
N ALA A 48 -6.10 7.42 -3.65
CA ALA A 48 -5.37 6.92 -2.49
C ALA A 48 -6.29 6.06 -1.60
N ASP A 49 -7.53 6.50 -1.37
CA ASP A 49 -8.51 5.78 -0.56
C ASP A 49 -8.77 4.35 -1.06
N THR A 50 -8.93 4.15 -2.38
CA THR A 50 -9.17 2.79 -2.90
C THR A 50 -7.95 1.88 -2.76
N ALA A 51 -6.73 2.44 -2.89
CA ALA A 51 -5.50 1.69 -2.62
C ALA A 51 -5.38 1.34 -1.14
N PHE A 52 -5.78 2.26 -0.25
CA PHE A 52 -5.78 2.06 1.20
C PHE A 52 -6.77 0.99 1.65
N GLU A 53 -8.03 1.07 1.22
CA GLU A 53 -9.07 0.09 1.55
C GLU A 53 -8.67 -1.31 1.09
N THR A 54 -8.14 -1.44 -0.12
CA THR A 54 -7.67 -2.74 -0.63
C THR A 54 -6.49 -3.28 0.19
N GLY A 55 -5.54 -2.42 0.55
CA GLY A 55 -4.42 -2.80 1.42
C GLY A 55 -4.87 -3.22 2.82
N LEU A 56 -5.90 -2.57 3.38
CA LEU A 56 -6.51 -2.95 4.65
C LEU A 56 -7.18 -4.33 4.59
N GLU A 57 -7.86 -4.65 3.49
CA GLU A 57 -8.44 -5.98 3.28
C GLU A 57 -7.36 -7.06 3.26
N TRP A 58 -6.27 -6.84 2.52
CA TRP A 58 -5.15 -7.77 2.47
C TRP A 58 -4.47 -7.96 3.83
N LEU A 59 -4.30 -6.88 4.60
CA LEU A 59 -3.77 -6.97 5.97
C LEU A 59 -4.66 -7.78 6.92
N ARG A 60 -5.98 -7.81 6.70
CA ARG A 60 -6.89 -8.64 7.51
C ARG A 60 -6.72 -10.13 7.21
N ASP A 61 -6.36 -10.46 5.97
CA ASP A 61 -6.14 -11.83 5.51
C ASP A 61 -4.73 -12.36 5.85
N GLU A 62 -3.80 -11.48 6.23
CA GLU A 62 -2.49 -11.83 6.76
C GLU A 62 -2.62 -12.46 8.16
N ARG A 63 -2.76 -13.80 8.22
CA ARG A 63 -2.84 -14.58 9.48
C ARG A 63 -1.49 -14.63 10.20
#